data_AF-A0A7X5BRU3-F1
#
_entry.id   AF-A0A7X5BRU3-F1
#
_cell.length_a   1.000
_cell.length_b   1.000
_cell.length_c   1.000
_cell.angle_alpha   90.00
_cell.angle_beta   90.00
_cell.angle_gamma   90.00
#
_symmetry.space_group_name_H-M   'P 1'
#
loop_
_entity.id
_entity.type
_entity.pdbx_description
1 polymer ?
#
loop_
_entity_poly.entity_id
_entity_poly.type
_entity_poly.pdbx_seq_one_letter_code
_entity_poly.pdbx_strand_id
1 'polypeptide(L)'
;MGIRAGVVGAGLVFMSLLSVGCSDQSPTIDPQEGPVTDPSDGNEVPSLPPPGSLPDAGTPPPDEDGGTPDAGETPDAGTPPDPDAGTGETPDAGPWPTDAVLDYTRSFGAGTPQSVGVDEGLNLWLLDGRRIGVLRPGDTRPTWSSNVGQAVEPFGPDTLATGSTVICGGEAGRAYVGYSANEMKRAEGIEQRTYIPWRGEAGYSAERFAEYRKGDLDAVRLQTDGSVKLEEHLWRTTGASNAGREAGIHNTNDFHYEEDRSVLNCARVTRGRDRGDLYITTNHGVTRVQGLTYNSHRHPGWYLFEDGSEWGSLQCPYMHGLGIGQNGDVLVANEQMVGVLVPSPKLEDWDREQTWEGPTPWSFKSYNDALNGQATDDYWRAFEQVRSGRYYLGSEQYGVWAMTPKNRSTGSWSRLAGLPTNRIRSLKATDDGALYIGTDGAGLWRLEADGTTLAQVRDVSGQRVLQMVYEPTVTPSMLLVLTDKGLTVLRGP
;
A
#
# COMPACT_ATOMS: atom_id res chain seq x y z
N MET A 1 -26.95 74.92 6.48
CA MET A 1 -26.58 75.11 5.06
C MET A 1 -25.14 74.63 4.95
N GLY A 2 -24.80 73.55 4.24
CA GLY A 2 -24.86 73.37 2.78
C GLY A 2 -23.40 73.25 2.29
N ILE A 3 -22.78 72.05 2.26
CA ILE A 3 -22.79 71.02 1.18
C ILE A 3 -21.76 71.31 0.05
N ARG A 4 -20.79 70.38 -0.12
CA ARG A 4 -19.87 70.13 -1.30
C ARG A 4 -18.85 71.25 -1.63
N ALA A 5 -17.65 71.03 -2.19
CA ALA A 5 -16.74 69.87 -2.43
C ALA A 5 -15.31 70.47 -2.72
N GLY A 6 -14.19 69.76 -2.94
CA GLY A 6 -13.84 68.34 -3.14
C GLY A 6 -12.31 68.18 -3.29
N VAL A 7 -11.82 67.23 -4.12
CA VAL A 7 -10.37 66.94 -4.42
C VAL A 7 -9.58 66.38 -3.21
N VAL A 8 -9.48 65.07 -2.99
CA VAL A 8 -8.69 64.04 -3.72
C VAL A 8 -7.18 64.20 -3.54
N GLY A 9 -6.61 63.41 -2.63
CA GLY A 9 -5.18 63.10 -2.54
C GLY A 9 -5.02 61.59 -2.27
N ALA A 10 -4.20 60.91 -3.07
CA ALA A 10 -4.14 59.45 -3.07
C ALA A 10 -3.28 58.90 -1.93
N GLY A 11 -3.84 57.99 -1.13
CA GLY A 11 -3.10 57.14 -0.19
C GLY A 11 -3.17 55.68 -0.64
N LEU A 12 -2.03 55.08 -0.96
CA LEU A 12 -1.92 53.65 -1.28
C LEU A 12 -2.05 52.82 0.01
N VAL A 13 -3.20 52.18 0.18
CA VAL A 13 -3.41 51.16 1.23
C VAL A 13 -3.09 49.79 0.63
N PHE A 14 -2.13 49.08 1.24
CA PHE A 14 -1.96 47.65 0.99
C PHE A 14 -3.18 46.89 1.53
N MET A 15 -4.07 46.44 0.64
CA MET A 15 -5.10 45.47 1.01
C MET A 15 -4.49 44.07 1.09
N SER A 16 -4.39 43.54 2.31
CA SER A 16 -4.23 42.11 2.56
C SER A 16 -5.53 41.39 2.18
N LEU A 17 -5.59 40.83 0.98
CA LEU A 17 -6.69 39.94 0.57
C LEU A 17 -6.57 38.61 1.31
N LEU A 18 -7.37 38.46 2.37
CA LEU A 18 -7.63 37.17 3.01
C LEU A 18 -8.49 36.32 2.06
N SER A 19 -7.85 35.45 1.28
CA SER A 19 -8.55 34.42 0.50
C SER A 19 -9.00 33.30 1.44
N VAL A 20 -10.14 33.48 2.09
CA VAL A 20 -10.87 32.40 2.76
C VAL A 20 -11.50 31.52 1.67
N GLY A 21 -10.72 30.54 1.21
CA GLY A 21 -11.22 29.46 0.37
C GLY A 21 -11.71 28.31 1.24
N CYS A 22 -12.99 28.34 1.65
CA CYS A 22 -13.64 27.14 2.15
C CYS A 22 -13.84 26.18 0.97
N SER A 23 -12.96 25.19 0.85
CA SER A 23 -13.18 24.06 -0.04
C SER A 23 -14.11 23.05 0.64
N ASP A 24 -15.39 23.38 0.72
CA ASP A 24 -16.45 22.38 0.93
C ASP A 24 -16.58 21.57 -0.38
N GLN A 25 -15.57 20.72 -0.64
CA GLN A 25 -15.78 19.57 -1.52
C GLN A 25 -16.43 18.49 -0.68
N SER A 26 -17.76 18.49 -0.67
CA SER A 26 -18.51 17.25 -0.44
C SER A 26 -17.94 16.16 -1.37
N PRO A 27 -17.88 14.89 -0.95
CA PRO A 27 -17.64 13.80 -1.86
C PRO A 27 -18.62 13.91 -3.03
N THR A 28 -18.17 13.62 -4.25
CA THR A 28 -19.03 13.64 -5.44
C THR A 28 -19.95 12.42 -5.40
N ILE A 29 -20.99 12.49 -4.56
CA ILE A 29 -22.07 11.51 -4.54
C ILE A 29 -22.85 11.69 -5.84
N ASP A 30 -22.62 10.78 -6.77
CA ASP A 30 -23.46 10.59 -7.95
C ASP A 30 -24.89 10.32 -7.46
N PRO A 31 -25.94 11.00 -7.96
CA PRO A 31 -27.28 10.83 -7.43
C PRO A 31 -27.76 9.38 -7.63
N GLN A 32 -28.03 8.69 -6.52
CA GLN A 32 -28.55 7.32 -6.51
C GLN A 32 -29.91 7.25 -7.21
N GLU A 33 -29.99 6.48 -8.30
CA GLU A 33 -31.25 5.97 -8.86
C GLU A 33 -31.31 4.45 -8.72
N GLY A 34 -32.12 3.98 -7.76
CA GLY A 34 -32.63 2.61 -7.68
C GLY A 34 -31.64 1.51 -7.27
N PRO A 35 -32.14 0.37 -6.75
CA PRO A 35 -31.31 -0.80 -6.52
C PRO A 35 -30.93 -1.43 -7.86
N VAL A 36 -29.65 -1.33 -8.21
CA VAL A 36 -29.07 -2.01 -9.38
C VAL A 36 -28.57 -3.38 -8.92
N THR A 37 -29.03 -4.44 -9.57
CA THR A 37 -28.51 -5.79 -9.35
C THR A 37 -27.14 -5.92 -10.00
N ASP A 38 -26.11 -6.05 -9.17
CA ASP A 38 -24.74 -6.31 -9.61
C ASP A 38 -24.61 -7.76 -10.13
N PRO A 39 -24.20 -8.01 -11.39
CA PRO A 39 -23.89 -9.34 -11.90
C PRO A 39 -22.41 -9.70 -11.74
N SER A 40 -21.59 -8.87 -11.09
CA SER A 40 -20.24 -9.25 -10.69
C SER A 40 -20.32 -10.19 -9.47
N ASP A 41 -20.57 -11.48 -9.76
CA ASP A 41 -20.26 -12.58 -8.85
C ASP A 41 -18.72 -12.69 -8.72
N GLY A 42 -18.10 -11.67 -8.11
CA GLY A 42 -16.78 -11.80 -7.52
C GLY A 42 -16.81 -12.91 -6.47
N ASN A 43 -15.76 -13.72 -6.39
CA ASN A 43 -15.76 -15.03 -5.71
C ASN A 43 -15.95 -15.00 -4.16
N GLU A 44 -16.35 -13.88 -3.57
CA GLU A 44 -16.86 -13.81 -2.19
C GLU A 44 -18.27 -14.46 -2.10
N VAL A 45 -18.35 -15.78 -2.30
CA VAL A 45 -19.54 -16.56 -1.89
C VAL A 45 -19.72 -16.35 -0.38
N PRO A 46 -20.91 -15.93 0.12
CA PRO A 46 -21.10 -15.67 1.55
C PRO A 46 -20.85 -16.91 2.41
N SER A 47 -19.66 -17.00 3.02
CA SER A 47 -19.40 -18.00 4.04
C SER A 47 -20.25 -17.67 5.26
N LEU A 48 -21.23 -18.52 5.56
CA LEU A 48 -22.10 -18.37 6.74
C LEU A 48 -21.26 -18.08 8.00
N PRO A 49 -21.69 -17.15 8.87
CA PRO A 49 -20.94 -16.85 10.08
C PRO A 49 -20.80 -18.10 10.96
N PRO A 50 -19.64 -18.32 11.60
CA PRO A 50 -19.43 -19.51 12.43
C PRO A 50 -20.41 -19.52 13.61
N PRO A 51 -21.04 -20.66 13.93
CA PRO A 51 -22.03 -20.73 15.01
C PRO A 51 -21.33 -20.66 16.38
N GLY A 52 -21.61 -19.62 17.17
CA GLY A 52 -21.18 -19.61 18.57
C GLY A 52 -21.07 -18.24 19.26
N SER A 53 -22.19 -17.57 19.53
CA SER A 53 -22.25 -16.48 20.52
C SER A 53 -23.58 -16.49 21.29
N LEU A 54 -23.75 -17.49 22.17
CA LEU A 54 -24.74 -17.45 23.24
C LEU A 54 -24.03 -17.18 24.57
N PRO A 55 -24.61 -16.36 25.47
CA PRO A 55 -23.95 -15.95 26.70
C PRO A 55 -23.88 -17.09 27.72
N ASP A 56 -22.74 -17.17 28.39
CA ASP A 56 -22.42 -18.13 29.43
C ASP A 56 -23.26 -17.91 30.71
N ALA A 57 -23.85 -18.99 31.24
CA ALA A 57 -24.68 -18.96 32.44
C ALA A 57 -24.82 -20.36 33.08
N GLY A 58 -23.89 -20.74 33.96
CA GLY A 58 -24.07 -21.94 34.80
C GLY A 58 -22.85 -22.38 35.62
N THR A 59 -22.86 -22.10 36.92
CA THR A 59 -21.85 -22.55 37.91
C THR A 59 -21.75 -24.09 37.99
N PRO A 60 -20.55 -24.69 38.15
CA PRO A 60 -20.37 -26.15 38.18
C PRO A 60 -20.55 -26.77 39.59
N PRO A 61 -20.98 -28.04 39.67
CA PRO A 61 -20.75 -28.96 40.79
C PRO A 61 -19.67 -30.05 40.45
N PRO A 62 -19.15 -30.81 41.44
CA PRO A 62 -17.74 -31.22 41.46
C PRO A 62 -17.41 -32.68 41.11
N ASP A 63 -16.11 -32.91 40.89
CA ASP A 63 -15.25 -34.08 41.11
C ASP A 63 -15.86 -35.50 41.23
N GLU A 64 -15.38 -36.43 40.39
CA GLU A 64 -15.13 -37.82 40.79
C GLU A 64 -13.81 -38.37 40.18
N ASP A 65 -13.13 -39.20 40.98
CA ASP A 65 -11.82 -39.84 40.71
C ASP A 65 -11.82 -40.86 39.56
N GLY A 66 -10.64 -41.10 38.94
CA GLY A 66 -10.56 -42.00 37.78
C GLY A 66 -9.19 -42.60 37.37
N GLY A 67 -8.24 -42.80 38.29
CA GLY A 67 -7.13 -43.78 38.23
C GLY A 67 -6.31 -43.98 36.94
N THR A 68 -5.00 -43.67 37.00
CA THR A 68 -3.96 -44.22 36.10
C THR A 68 -3.67 -45.70 36.41
N PRO A 69 -3.06 -46.49 35.49
CA PRO A 69 -1.60 -46.56 35.45
C PRO A 69 -0.93 -46.71 34.05
N ASP A 70 0.38 -46.49 34.06
CA ASP A 70 1.39 -46.61 32.98
C ASP A 70 1.27 -47.73 31.94
N ALA A 71 1.70 -47.43 30.71
CA ALA A 71 2.92 -48.03 30.11
C ALA A 71 3.26 -47.44 28.72
N GLY A 72 4.54 -47.17 28.43
CA GLY A 72 5.04 -47.11 27.05
C GLY A 72 6.04 -45.99 26.70
N GLU A 73 7.29 -46.07 27.17
CA GLU A 73 8.40 -45.34 26.54
C GLU A 73 8.68 -45.89 25.13
N THR A 74 8.73 -45.03 24.11
CA THR A 74 9.36 -45.32 22.79
C THR A 74 9.87 -44.00 22.17
N PRO A 75 10.88 -44.03 21.27
CA PRO A 75 12.02 -43.14 21.46
C PRO A 75 12.10 -41.93 20.54
N ASP A 76 12.97 -41.02 20.98
CA ASP A 76 13.58 -39.91 20.24
C ASP A 76 13.96 -40.28 18.80
N ALA A 77 13.27 -39.69 17.84
CA ALA A 77 13.55 -39.77 16.41
C ALA A 77 14.13 -38.44 15.95
N GLY A 78 15.45 -38.28 16.08
CA GLY A 78 16.15 -37.06 15.71
C GLY A 78 15.91 -36.67 14.25
N THR A 79 15.37 -35.46 14.06
CA THR A 79 15.23 -34.82 12.75
C THR A 79 16.62 -34.67 12.09
N PRO A 80 16.82 -35.08 10.83
CA PRO A 80 18.08 -34.83 10.14
C PRO A 80 18.31 -33.31 9.99
N PRO A 81 19.55 -32.82 10.12
CA PRO A 81 19.84 -31.40 9.99
C PRO A 81 19.59 -30.92 8.56
N ASP A 82 18.92 -29.76 8.47
CA ASP A 82 18.63 -29.05 7.24
C ASP A 82 19.93 -28.61 6.54
N PRO A 83 20.23 -29.04 5.30
CA PRO A 83 21.52 -28.83 4.67
C PRO A 83 21.59 -27.48 3.94
N ASP A 84 21.30 -26.38 4.64
CA ASP A 84 21.56 -25.02 4.14
C ASP A 84 22.04 -24.05 5.25
N ALA A 85 22.97 -24.54 6.08
CA ALA A 85 23.89 -23.69 6.82
C ALA A 85 24.92 -23.06 5.86
N GLY A 86 24.44 -22.19 4.97
CA GLY A 86 25.26 -21.38 4.07
C GLY A 86 26.32 -20.61 4.86
N THR A 87 27.57 -20.68 4.40
CA THR A 87 28.72 -20.06 5.07
C THR A 87 28.48 -18.57 5.29
N GLY A 88 28.54 -18.14 6.56
CA GLY A 88 28.39 -16.74 6.93
C GLY A 88 29.54 -15.88 6.42
N GLU A 89 29.40 -15.37 5.20
CA GLU A 89 29.99 -14.09 4.85
C GLU A 89 29.31 -13.01 5.71
N THR A 90 30.10 -12.22 6.43
CA THR A 90 29.60 -10.96 6.99
C THR A 90 29.04 -10.14 5.84
N PRO A 91 27.76 -9.69 5.85
CA PRO A 91 27.22 -8.96 4.73
C PRO A 91 28.08 -7.73 4.46
N ASP A 92 28.45 -7.52 3.20
CA ASP A 92 29.17 -6.33 2.78
C ASP A 92 28.38 -5.08 3.22
N ALA A 93 29.08 -3.98 3.46
CA ALA A 93 28.46 -2.78 4.03
C ALA A 93 27.42 -2.12 3.11
N GLY A 94 27.32 -2.64 1.88
CA GLY A 94 26.71 -2.00 0.75
C GLY A 94 27.64 -0.89 0.23
N PRO A 95 27.46 -0.48 -1.03
CA PRO A 95 28.29 0.55 -1.65
C PRO A 95 27.83 1.98 -1.30
N TRP A 96 27.02 2.12 -0.24
CA TRP A 96 26.42 3.36 0.23
C TRP A 96 27.06 3.82 1.54
N PRO A 97 27.12 5.14 1.82
CA PRO A 97 27.63 5.68 3.07
C PRO A 97 27.05 5.01 4.31
N THR A 98 27.92 4.71 5.27
CA THR A 98 27.62 4.03 6.53
C THR A 98 27.42 4.99 7.71
N ASP A 99 27.47 6.30 7.46
CA ASP A 99 27.12 7.33 8.45
C ASP A 99 25.74 7.06 9.05
N ALA A 100 25.63 7.12 10.38
CA ALA A 100 24.39 6.79 11.10
C ALA A 100 23.18 7.62 10.64
N VAL A 101 23.43 8.86 10.23
CA VAL A 101 22.45 9.76 9.60
C VAL A 101 23.14 10.51 8.46
N LEU A 102 22.56 10.50 7.26
CA LEU A 102 23.04 11.30 6.13
C LEU A 102 21.88 11.95 5.36
N ASP A 103 21.98 13.26 5.15
CA ASP A 103 21.09 14.03 4.27
C ASP A 103 21.51 13.81 2.81
N TYR A 104 20.75 13.00 2.07
CA TYR A 104 21.00 12.68 0.66
C TYR A 104 20.59 13.83 -0.27
N THR A 105 19.60 14.64 0.12
CA THR A 105 19.23 15.85 -0.61
C THR A 105 20.37 16.85 -0.64
N ARG A 106 21.06 17.07 0.48
CA ARG A 106 22.24 17.93 0.56
C ARG A 106 23.51 17.29 0.01
N SER A 107 23.74 16.00 0.25
CA SER A 107 24.99 15.32 -0.12
C SER A 107 25.08 14.97 -1.60
N PHE A 108 23.95 14.57 -2.21
CA PHE A 108 23.90 14.12 -3.61
C PHE A 108 23.01 15.00 -4.51
N GLY A 109 22.26 15.96 -3.96
CA GLY A 109 21.30 16.71 -4.74
C GLY A 109 20.06 15.89 -5.10
N ALA A 110 19.62 14.97 -4.24
CA ALA A 110 18.43 14.14 -4.45
C ALA A 110 17.12 14.95 -4.60
N GLY A 111 17.11 16.23 -4.17
CA GLY A 111 15.96 17.12 -4.27
C GLY A 111 14.86 16.78 -3.26
N THR A 112 13.60 17.02 -3.64
CA THR A 112 12.40 16.68 -2.86
C THR A 112 11.47 15.82 -3.71
N PRO A 113 11.84 14.55 -3.99
CA PRO A 113 10.97 13.65 -4.75
C PRO A 113 9.66 13.39 -3.98
N GLN A 114 8.62 12.97 -4.69
CA GLN A 114 7.35 12.55 -4.10
C GLN A 114 7.39 11.11 -3.59
N SER A 115 8.24 10.26 -4.18
CA SER A 115 8.44 8.87 -3.78
C SER A 115 9.86 8.40 -4.08
N VAL A 116 10.33 7.40 -3.35
CA VAL A 116 11.65 6.75 -3.49
C VAL A 116 11.54 5.24 -3.37
N GLY A 117 12.49 4.52 -3.99
CA GLY A 117 12.59 3.06 -3.92
C GLY A 117 14.03 2.57 -4.10
N VAL A 118 14.29 1.31 -3.72
CA VAL A 118 15.61 0.67 -3.86
C VAL A 118 15.44 -0.68 -4.56
N ASP A 119 16.20 -0.91 -5.63
CA ASP A 119 16.22 -2.18 -6.36
C ASP A 119 17.25 -3.16 -5.81
N GLU A 120 17.25 -4.41 -6.29
CA GLU A 120 18.23 -5.42 -5.87
C GLU A 120 19.69 -5.12 -6.26
N GLY A 121 19.92 -4.18 -7.17
CA GLY A 121 21.25 -3.64 -7.49
C GLY A 121 21.67 -2.51 -6.53
N LEU A 122 20.86 -2.23 -5.51
CA LEU A 122 20.98 -1.12 -4.57
C LEU A 122 20.97 0.25 -5.25
N ASN A 123 20.39 0.38 -6.45
CA ASN A 123 20.17 1.70 -7.04
C ASN A 123 19.03 2.42 -6.32
N LEU A 124 19.25 3.69 -5.97
CA LEU A 124 18.24 4.55 -5.38
C LEU A 124 17.43 5.23 -6.49
N TRP A 125 16.15 4.89 -6.56
CA TRP A 125 15.18 5.44 -7.49
C TRP A 125 14.42 6.59 -6.85
N LEU A 126 14.25 7.69 -7.58
CA LEU A 126 13.60 8.92 -7.15
C LEU A 126 12.49 9.28 -8.15
N LEU A 127 11.28 9.53 -7.68
CA LEU A 127 10.16 9.97 -8.51
C LEU A 127 9.79 11.42 -8.17
N ASP A 128 9.71 12.28 -9.18
CA ASP A 128 9.31 13.69 -9.02
C ASP A 128 8.41 14.09 -10.19
N GLY A 129 7.10 13.87 -10.02
CA GLY A 129 6.11 13.97 -11.08
C GLY A 129 6.55 13.22 -12.34
N ARG A 130 6.69 13.94 -13.45
CA ARG A 130 7.07 13.38 -14.76
C ARG A 130 8.56 13.01 -14.90
N ARG A 131 9.33 13.02 -13.81
CA ARG A 131 10.78 12.78 -13.79
C ARG A 131 11.13 11.57 -12.94
N ILE A 132 12.02 10.73 -13.48
CA ILE A 132 12.59 9.58 -12.78
C ILE A 132 14.09 9.84 -12.63
N GLY A 133 14.56 9.91 -11.40
CA GLY A 133 15.96 10.04 -11.03
C GLY A 133 16.54 8.71 -10.57
N VAL A 134 17.78 8.43 -10.93
CA VAL A 134 18.53 7.28 -10.38
C VAL A 134 19.86 7.76 -9.83
N LEU A 135 20.11 7.48 -8.56
CA LEU A 135 21.43 7.57 -7.93
C LEU A 135 21.94 6.14 -7.77
N ARG A 136 22.96 5.77 -8.54
CA ARG A 136 23.56 4.43 -8.47
C ARG A 136 24.70 4.42 -7.44
N PRO A 137 25.06 3.25 -6.91
CA PRO A 137 26.30 3.07 -6.16
C PRO A 137 27.52 3.79 -6.77
N GLY A 138 28.13 4.70 -6.01
CA GLY A 138 29.28 5.50 -6.46
C GLY A 138 28.97 6.76 -7.29
N ASP A 139 27.72 7.01 -7.68
CA ASP A 139 27.33 8.29 -8.28
C ASP A 139 27.36 9.42 -7.22
N THR A 140 27.81 10.61 -7.61
CA THR A 140 27.80 11.80 -6.73
C THR A 140 26.55 12.66 -6.86
N ARG A 141 25.65 12.33 -7.79
CA ARG A 141 24.35 12.99 -8.02
C ARG A 141 23.42 12.13 -8.88
N PRO A 142 22.10 12.22 -8.72
CA PRO A 142 21.17 11.45 -9.55
C PRO A 142 21.25 11.84 -11.03
N THR A 143 21.05 10.86 -11.91
CA THR A 143 20.76 11.09 -13.32
C THR A 143 19.25 11.12 -13.51
N TRP A 144 18.72 12.20 -14.06
CA TRP A 144 17.28 12.41 -14.24
C TRP A 144 16.84 12.19 -15.67
N SER A 145 15.79 11.38 -15.84
CA SER A 145 15.09 11.14 -17.11
C SER A 145 13.67 11.71 -17.04
N SER A 146 13.04 11.92 -18.20
CA SER A 146 11.69 12.49 -18.30
C SER A 146 11.02 12.00 -19.59
N ASN A 147 9.69 12.15 -19.67
CA ASN A 147 8.87 11.65 -20.78
C ASN A 147 8.96 10.12 -20.97
N VAL A 148 8.99 9.38 -19.86
CA VAL A 148 9.03 7.91 -19.84
C VAL A 148 7.62 7.39 -19.56
N GLY A 149 7.18 6.40 -20.35
CA GLY A 149 5.93 5.68 -20.07
C GLY A 149 4.68 6.56 -20.07
N GLN A 150 3.77 6.32 -19.13
CA GLN A 150 2.54 7.09 -18.92
C GLN A 150 2.81 8.60 -18.65
N ALA A 151 4.04 8.97 -18.26
CA ALA A 151 4.47 10.37 -18.10
C ALA A 151 5.01 11.04 -19.38
N VAL A 152 4.90 10.41 -20.57
CA VAL A 152 5.30 11.00 -21.87
C VAL A 152 4.49 12.26 -22.22
N GLU A 153 3.22 12.32 -21.79
CA GLU A 153 2.35 13.50 -21.88
C GLU A 153 2.32 14.28 -20.55
N PRO A 154 1.96 15.58 -20.55
CA PRO A 154 1.59 16.29 -19.33
C PRO A 154 0.43 15.58 -18.62
N PHE A 155 0.47 15.48 -17.30
CA PHE A 155 -0.62 14.84 -16.56
C PHE A 155 -1.93 15.64 -16.62
N GLY A 156 -3.06 14.94 -16.65
CA GLY A 156 -4.39 15.51 -16.81
C GLY A 156 -5.50 14.45 -16.92
N PRO A 157 -6.78 14.87 -16.91
CA PRO A 157 -7.92 13.94 -16.96
C PRO A 157 -8.06 13.22 -18.31
N ASP A 158 -7.68 13.90 -19.39
CA ASP A 158 -7.86 13.42 -20.77
C ASP A 158 -6.58 12.79 -21.36
N THR A 159 -5.54 12.63 -20.53
CA THR A 159 -4.21 12.08 -20.91
C THR A 159 -3.98 10.72 -20.27
N LEU A 160 -2.83 10.11 -20.58
CA LEU A 160 -2.37 8.82 -20.06
C LEU A 160 -2.44 8.65 -18.52
N ALA A 161 -2.11 9.69 -17.73
CA ALA A 161 -2.30 9.65 -16.28
C ALA A 161 -2.68 11.03 -15.71
N THR A 162 -3.37 11.05 -14.56
CA THR A 162 -3.62 12.27 -13.77
C THR A 162 -2.44 12.64 -12.87
N GLY A 163 -1.54 11.68 -12.62
CA GLY A 163 -0.31 11.85 -11.88
C GLY A 163 0.48 10.55 -11.81
N SER A 164 1.78 10.65 -11.56
CA SER A 164 2.54 9.54 -10.98
C SER A 164 2.30 9.49 -9.47
N THR A 165 2.38 8.33 -8.85
CA THR A 165 2.11 8.14 -7.42
C THR A 165 3.37 7.68 -6.69
N VAL A 166 3.80 6.44 -6.93
CA VAL A 166 4.88 5.74 -6.21
C VAL A 166 5.96 5.20 -7.13
N ILE A 167 7.16 4.96 -6.59
CA ILE A 167 8.22 4.20 -7.27
C ILE A 167 8.80 3.13 -6.36
N CYS A 168 8.89 1.90 -6.85
CA CYS A 168 9.53 0.78 -6.16
C CYS A 168 10.60 0.14 -7.03
N GLY A 169 11.75 -0.20 -6.43
CA GLY A 169 12.77 -0.98 -7.12
C GLY A 169 12.36 -2.45 -7.24
N GLY A 170 12.75 -3.09 -8.34
CA GLY A 170 12.56 -4.52 -8.61
C GLY A 170 13.88 -5.28 -8.59
N GLU A 171 14.05 -6.18 -9.56
CA GLU A 171 15.35 -6.75 -9.93
C GLU A 171 16.37 -5.62 -10.25
N ALA A 172 17.66 -5.93 -10.17
CA ALA A 172 18.73 -4.94 -10.37
C ALA A 172 18.57 -4.15 -11.69
N GLY A 173 18.45 -2.82 -11.57
CA GLY A 173 18.27 -1.91 -12.69
C GLY A 173 16.83 -1.79 -13.21
N ARG A 174 15.84 -2.46 -12.62
CA ARG A 174 14.41 -2.22 -12.88
C ARG A 174 13.77 -1.49 -11.70
N ALA A 175 12.86 -0.57 -12.01
CA ALA A 175 11.86 -0.08 -11.06
C ALA A 175 10.46 -0.13 -11.67
N TYR A 176 9.46 0.04 -10.83
CA TYR A 176 8.05 0.13 -11.20
C TYR A 176 7.52 1.50 -10.77
N VAL A 177 6.89 2.22 -11.69
CA VAL A 177 6.29 3.54 -11.44
C VAL A 177 4.78 3.39 -11.47
N GLY A 178 4.14 3.69 -10.34
CA GLY A 178 2.70 3.73 -10.22
C GLY A 178 2.13 5.06 -10.71
N TYR A 179 0.92 5.01 -11.25
CA TYR A 179 0.18 6.16 -11.74
C TYR A 179 -1.25 6.18 -11.17
N SER A 180 -1.85 7.36 -11.17
CA SER A 180 -3.27 7.56 -10.90
C SER A 180 -4.00 7.91 -12.19
N ALA A 181 -5.26 7.50 -12.26
CA ALA A 181 -6.18 7.86 -13.33
C ALA A 181 -7.61 8.00 -12.76
N ASN A 182 -8.47 8.74 -13.47
CA ASN A 182 -9.84 8.97 -13.00
C ASN A 182 -10.69 7.70 -13.13
N GLU A 183 -11.60 7.52 -12.18
CA GLU A 183 -12.71 6.56 -12.27
C GLU A 183 -13.42 6.66 -13.63
N MET A 184 -13.73 5.50 -14.23
CA MET A 184 -14.44 5.47 -15.50
C MET A 184 -15.83 6.09 -15.41
N LYS A 185 -16.18 6.88 -16.43
CA LYS A 185 -17.54 7.38 -16.62
C LYS A 185 -18.42 6.29 -17.25
N ARG A 186 -19.71 6.27 -16.87
CA ARG A 186 -20.75 5.51 -17.59
C ARG A 186 -20.74 5.91 -19.07
N ALA A 187 -21.00 4.94 -19.94
CA ALA A 187 -21.13 5.15 -21.39
C ALA A 187 -22.49 4.65 -21.86
N GLU A 188 -22.99 5.21 -22.96
CA GLU A 188 -24.24 4.76 -23.58
C GLU A 188 -24.15 3.28 -23.96
N GLY A 189 -25.17 2.50 -23.57
CA GLY A 189 -25.21 1.05 -23.80
C GLY A 189 -24.34 0.21 -22.86
N ILE A 190 -23.67 0.81 -21.87
CA ILE A 190 -22.87 0.11 -20.85
C ILE A 190 -23.48 0.36 -19.47
N GLU A 191 -23.93 -0.70 -18.80
CA GLU A 191 -24.60 -0.65 -17.49
C GLU A 191 -23.64 -0.28 -16.35
N GLN A 192 -22.55 -1.04 -16.20
CA GLN A 192 -21.54 -0.78 -15.18
C GLN A 192 -20.45 0.18 -15.68
N ARG A 193 -20.15 1.23 -14.90
CA ARG A 193 -19.19 2.27 -15.32
C ARG A 193 -17.78 1.74 -15.55
N THR A 194 -17.41 0.67 -14.85
CA THR A 194 -16.12 -0.04 -14.90
C THR A 194 -16.02 -1.08 -16.03
N TYR A 195 -17.12 -1.44 -16.69
CA TYR A 195 -17.13 -2.50 -17.72
C TYR A 195 -16.62 -2.00 -19.09
N ILE A 196 -15.69 -2.74 -19.68
CA ILE A 196 -14.96 -2.36 -20.89
C ILE A 196 -15.05 -3.48 -21.92
N PRO A 197 -15.91 -3.35 -22.94
CA PRO A 197 -15.96 -4.29 -24.04
C PRO A 197 -14.63 -4.32 -24.80
N TRP A 198 -14.19 -5.51 -25.18
CA TRP A 198 -13.01 -5.73 -26.01
C TRP A 198 -13.32 -5.56 -27.50
N ARG A 199 -12.25 -5.56 -28.32
CA ARG A 199 -12.33 -5.42 -29.78
C ARG A 199 -13.15 -6.55 -30.39
N GLY A 200 -14.32 -6.21 -30.92
CA GLY A 200 -15.25 -7.13 -31.57
C GLY A 200 -16.50 -7.47 -30.75
N GLU A 201 -16.57 -7.01 -29.50
CA GLU A 201 -17.72 -7.19 -28.61
C GLU A 201 -18.72 -6.03 -28.74
N ALA A 202 -19.96 -6.26 -28.27
CA ALA A 202 -21.00 -5.24 -28.30
C ALA A 202 -20.65 -4.06 -27.37
N GLY A 203 -20.92 -2.83 -27.81
CA GLY A 203 -20.59 -1.62 -27.06
C GLY A 203 -19.12 -1.18 -27.13
N TYR A 204 -18.25 -1.90 -27.85
CA TYR A 204 -16.87 -1.49 -28.07
C TYR A 204 -16.78 -0.12 -28.77
N SER A 205 -15.96 0.78 -28.22
CA SER A 205 -15.50 2.01 -28.88
C SER A 205 -14.00 2.20 -28.68
N ALA A 206 -13.34 2.84 -29.64
CA ALA A 206 -11.89 3.10 -29.55
C ALA A 206 -11.57 4.10 -28.42
N GLU A 207 -12.53 4.98 -28.12
CA GLU A 207 -12.49 5.99 -27.07
C GLU A 207 -12.58 5.34 -25.69
N ARG A 208 -13.55 4.45 -25.44
CA ARG A 208 -13.66 3.71 -24.17
C ARG A 208 -12.47 2.78 -23.97
N PHE A 209 -11.95 2.18 -25.04
CA PHE A 209 -10.71 1.39 -24.98
C PHE A 209 -9.45 2.26 -24.79
N ALA A 210 -9.47 3.54 -25.17
CA ALA A 210 -8.37 4.46 -24.88
C ALA A 210 -8.30 4.80 -23.39
N GLU A 211 -9.45 4.97 -22.73
CA GLU A 211 -9.53 5.12 -21.27
C GLU A 211 -8.94 3.91 -20.53
N TYR A 212 -9.03 2.70 -21.07
CA TYR A 212 -8.53 1.47 -20.42
C TYR A 212 -7.02 1.49 -20.15
N ARG A 213 -6.24 2.17 -21.00
CA ARG A 213 -4.76 2.20 -20.96
C ARG A 213 -4.19 3.33 -20.09
N LYS A 214 -5.03 3.97 -19.27
CA LYS A 214 -4.67 5.12 -18.45
C LYS A 214 -4.42 4.72 -17.00
N GLY A 215 -3.21 4.97 -16.50
CA GLY A 215 -2.83 4.75 -15.11
C GLY A 215 -1.88 3.57 -14.92
N ASP A 216 -2.21 2.72 -13.96
CA ASP A 216 -1.60 1.42 -13.65
C ASP A 216 -0.11 1.53 -13.28
N LEU A 217 0.73 0.65 -13.86
CA LEU A 217 2.13 0.46 -13.50
C LEU A 217 3.02 0.34 -14.73
N ASP A 218 4.05 1.18 -14.82
CA ASP A 218 5.13 1.01 -15.79
C ASP A 218 6.34 0.33 -15.14
N ALA A 219 6.85 -0.75 -15.74
CA ALA A 219 8.23 -1.17 -15.51
C ALA A 219 9.18 -0.30 -16.32
N VAL A 220 10.20 0.24 -15.65
CA VAL A 220 11.24 1.07 -16.24
C VAL A 220 12.62 0.49 -15.99
N ARG A 221 13.51 0.63 -16.98
CA ARG A 221 14.86 0.03 -16.97
C ARG A 221 15.95 1.09 -17.04
N LEU A 222 16.87 1.00 -16.10
CA LEU A 222 18.13 1.74 -16.06
C LEU A 222 19.02 1.34 -17.24
N GLN A 223 19.49 2.32 -17.97
CA GLN A 223 20.39 2.17 -19.11
C GLN A 223 21.85 2.33 -18.65
N THR A 224 22.80 1.87 -19.47
CA THR A 224 24.24 1.93 -19.16
C THR A 224 24.78 3.36 -19.04
N ASP A 225 24.15 4.33 -19.69
CA ASP A 225 24.46 5.77 -19.60
C ASP A 225 23.84 6.47 -18.37
N GLY A 226 23.09 5.74 -17.54
CA GLY A 226 22.37 6.28 -16.38
C GLY A 226 20.97 6.82 -16.69
N SER A 227 20.54 6.84 -17.96
CA SER A 227 19.16 7.19 -18.32
C SER A 227 18.18 6.08 -17.96
N VAL A 228 16.88 6.41 -17.94
CA VAL A 228 15.79 5.48 -17.68
C VAL A 228 14.88 5.43 -18.91
N LYS A 229 14.45 4.23 -19.30
CA LYS A 229 13.47 4.00 -20.37
C LYS A 229 12.33 3.12 -19.89
N LEU A 230 11.19 3.21 -20.57
CA LEU A 230 10.11 2.25 -20.42
C LEU A 230 10.63 0.87 -20.84
N GLU A 231 10.42 -0.14 -20.00
CA GLU A 231 10.60 -1.54 -20.36
C GLU A 231 9.27 -2.11 -20.85
N GLU A 232 8.21 -1.94 -20.06
CA GLU A 232 6.86 -2.36 -20.40
C GLU A 232 5.84 -1.58 -19.55
N HIS A 233 4.73 -1.15 -20.15
CA HIS A 233 3.52 -0.81 -19.39
C HIS A 233 2.83 -2.13 -19.03
N LEU A 234 2.74 -2.50 -17.76
CA LEU A 234 2.52 -3.90 -17.38
C LEU A 234 1.16 -4.42 -17.86
N TRP A 235 1.19 -5.55 -18.55
CA TRP A 235 0.00 -6.21 -19.11
C TRP A 235 0.03 -7.74 -19.03
N ARG A 236 1.20 -8.35 -18.76
CA ARG A 236 1.33 -9.82 -18.76
C ARG A 236 0.70 -10.36 -17.48
N THR A 237 -0.11 -11.40 -17.65
CA THR A 237 -1.03 -11.89 -16.63
C THR A 237 -0.95 -13.42 -16.55
N THR A 238 -1.15 -13.98 -15.37
CA THR A 238 -1.46 -15.42 -15.22
C THR A 238 -2.95 -15.73 -15.41
N GLY A 239 -3.80 -14.71 -15.44
CA GLY A 239 -5.24 -14.82 -15.64
C GLY A 239 -5.61 -15.31 -17.05
N ALA A 240 -6.61 -16.19 -17.12
CA ALA A 240 -7.10 -16.72 -18.39
C ALA A 240 -7.94 -15.70 -19.18
N SER A 241 -8.60 -14.76 -18.49
CA SER A 241 -9.53 -13.79 -19.09
C SER A 241 -8.81 -12.77 -19.99
N ASN A 242 -7.68 -12.24 -19.50
CA ASN A 242 -6.77 -11.30 -20.17
C ASN A 242 -5.55 -11.97 -20.84
N ALA A 243 -5.51 -13.30 -20.97
CA ALA A 243 -4.39 -14.01 -21.59
C ALA A 243 -4.09 -13.49 -23.02
N GLY A 244 -2.89 -12.92 -23.20
CA GLY A 244 -2.46 -12.33 -24.48
C GLY A 244 -3.11 -10.99 -24.85
N ARG A 245 -3.81 -10.34 -23.91
CA ARG A 245 -4.41 -9.01 -24.10
C ARG A 245 -3.45 -7.94 -23.53
N GLU A 246 -2.89 -7.10 -24.40
CA GLU A 246 -2.10 -5.90 -24.01
C GLU A 246 -3.04 -4.82 -23.44
N ALA A 247 -3.52 -5.05 -22.22
CA ALA A 247 -4.61 -4.33 -21.57
C ALA A 247 -4.13 -3.25 -20.57
N GLY A 248 -3.11 -3.58 -19.78
CA GLY A 248 -2.81 -2.94 -18.49
C GLY A 248 -2.93 -3.96 -17.35
N ILE A 249 -2.95 -3.48 -16.10
CA ILE A 249 -3.24 -4.30 -14.92
C ILE A 249 -4.74 -4.24 -14.65
N HIS A 250 -5.41 -5.38 -14.78
CA HIS A 250 -6.85 -5.52 -14.58
C HIS A 250 -7.18 -6.88 -13.97
N ASN A 251 -8.37 -6.99 -13.40
CA ASN A 251 -8.93 -8.21 -12.82
C ASN A 251 -8.64 -9.46 -13.69
N THR A 252 -8.03 -10.48 -13.09
CA THR A 252 -7.64 -11.73 -13.78
C THR A 252 -8.78 -12.74 -13.88
N ASN A 253 -9.76 -12.66 -12.99
CA ASN A 253 -11.01 -13.42 -13.07
C ASN A 253 -11.85 -12.92 -14.26
N ASP A 254 -12.07 -11.61 -14.37
CA ASP A 254 -12.70 -10.99 -15.55
C ASP A 254 -12.14 -9.60 -15.91
N PHE A 255 -11.25 -9.56 -16.91
CA PHE A 255 -10.55 -8.35 -17.36
C PHE A 255 -11.45 -7.20 -17.84
N HIS A 256 -12.73 -7.44 -18.15
CA HIS A 256 -13.61 -6.36 -18.60
C HIS A 256 -13.84 -5.30 -17.52
N TYR A 257 -13.62 -5.62 -16.24
CA TYR A 257 -13.78 -4.66 -15.14
C TYR A 257 -12.45 -3.94 -14.85
N GLU A 258 -12.50 -2.61 -14.91
CA GLU A 258 -11.41 -1.76 -14.42
C GLU A 258 -11.55 -1.56 -12.91
N GLU A 259 -10.56 -2.06 -12.18
CA GLU A 259 -10.50 -2.04 -10.71
C GLU A 259 -9.08 -1.66 -10.19
N ASP A 260 -8.06 -1.64 -11.06
CA ASP A 260 -6.65 -1.53 -10.65
C ASP A 260 -5.92 -0.29 -11.16
N ARG A 261 -6.63 0.65 -11.80
CA ARG A 261 -6.00 1.74 -12.57
C ARG A 261 -5.17 2.74 -11.79
N SER A 262 -5.42 2.88 -10.49
CA SER A 262 -4.79 3.89 -9.65
C SER A 262 -3.93 3.22 -8.60
N VAL A 263 -2.63 3.10 -8.87
CA VAL A 263 -1.67 2.52 -7.94
C VAL A 263 -1.41 3.50 -6.80
N LEU A 264 -1.72 3.09 -5.57
CA LEU A 264 -1.66 3.93 -4.37
C LEU A 264 -0.40 3.68 -3.53
N ASN A 265 0.08 2.44 -3.50
CA ASN A 265 1.26 2.03 -2.73
C ASN A 265 2.00 0.87 -3.41
N CYS A 266 3.26 0.65 -3.06
CA CYS A 266 4.06 -0.48 -3.55
C CYS A 266 5.10 -0.96 -2.52
N ALA A 267 5.41 -2.25 -2.53
CA ALA A 267 6.41 -2.86 -1.66
C ALA A 267 7.11 -4.05 -2.34
N ARG A 268 8.46 -4.02 -2.39
CA ARG A 268 9.27 -5.19 -2.78
C ARG A 268 9.55 -6.06 -1.55
N VAL A 269 9.42 -7.37 -1.70
CA VAL A 269 9.85 -8.36 -0.71
C VAL A 269 11.38 -8.48 -0.76
N THR A 270 12.05 -8.17 0.35
CA THR A 270 13.54 -8.16 0.42
C THR A 270 14.14 -9.48 0.91
N ARG A 271 13.35 -10.37 1.50
CA ARG A 271 13.80 -11.58 2.22
C ARG A 271 12.76 -12.71 2.15
N GLY A 272 13.18 -13.93 2.51
CA GLY A 272 12.31 -15.10 2.56
C GLY A 272 12.01 -15.71 1.19
N ARG A 273 11.02 -16.61 1.15
CA ARG A 273 10.63 -17.39 -0.04
C ARG A 273 10.32 -16.51 -1.25
N ASP A 274 9.57 -15.44 -1.03
CA ASP A 274 9.03 -14.58 -2.09
C ASP A 274 9.92 -13.36 -2.38
N ARG A 275 11.21 -13.41 -2.01
CA ARG A 275 12.16 -12.31 -2.29
C ARG A 275 12.16 -11.96 -3.79
N GLY A 276 12.06 -10.67 -4.08
CA GLY A 276 12.03 -10.12 -5.44
C GLY A 276 10.62 -9.84 -5.95
N ASP A 277 9.59 -10.44 -5.33
CA ASP A 277 8.20 -10.11 -5.60
C ASP A 277 7.89 -8.65 -5.24
N LEU A 278 6.97 -8.06 -6.00
CA LEU A 278 6.40 -6.76 -5.74
C LEU A 278 4.91 -6.93 -5.45
N TYR A 279 4.43 -6.24 -4.43
CA TYR A 279 3.01 -5.98 -4.21
C TYR A 279 2.71 -4.52 -4.50
N ILE A 280 1.56 -4.27 -5.14
CA ILE A 280 1.00 -2.93 -5.31
C ILE A 280 -0.42 -2.92 -4.79
N THR A 281 -0.86 -1.81 -4.20
CA THR A 281 -2.26 -1.60 -3.84
C THR A 281 -2.89 -0.56 -4.74
N THR A 282 -4.17 -0.73 -5.05
CA THR A 282 -4.89 0.01 -6.09
C THR A 282 -6.17 0.67 -5.54
N ASN A 283 -6.97 1.28 -6.42
CA ASN A 283 -8.32 1.76 -6.10
C ASN A 283 -9.27 0.65 -5.60
N HIS A 284 -8.97 -0.63 -5.84
CA HIS A 284 -9.82 -1.75 -5.41
C HIS A 284 -9.10 -2.81 -4.56
N GLY A 285 -7.86 -3.16 -4.90
CA GLY A 285 -7.24 -4.40 -4.43
C GLY A 285 -5.72 -4.35 -4.19
N VAL A 286 -5.15 -5.52 -3.88
CA VAL A 286 -3.71 -5.78 -3.91
C VAL A 286 -3.37 -6.75 -5.05
N THR A 287 -2.48 -6.28 -5.93
CA THR A 287 -1.91 -7.05 -7.05
C THR A 287 -0.52 -7.56 -6.67
N ARG A 288 -0.21 -8.81 -7.05
CA ARG A 288 1.13 -9.39 -6.94
C ARG A 288 1.81 -9.36 -8.32
N VAL A 289 3.07 -8.96 -8.36
CA VAL A 289 3.88 -8.84 -9.58
C VAL A 289 5.19 -9.60 -9.41
N GLN A 290 5.51 -10.46 -10.38
CA GLN A 290 6.80 -11.14 -10.50
C GLN A 290 7.45 -10.77 -11.84
N GLY A 291 8.48 -9.94 -11.78
CA GLY A 291 9.18 -9.43 -12.96
C GLY A 291 8.30 -8.52 -13.81
N LEU A 292 7.70 -9.05 -14.87
CA LEU A 292 6.76 -8.32 -15.75
C LEU A 292 5.35 -8.94 -15.76
N THR A 293 5.13 -10.03 -15.01
CA THR A 293 3.85 -10.75 -14.94
C THR A 293 3.14 -10.43 -13.64
N TYR A 294 1.84 -10.15 -13.69
CA TYR A 294 1.00 -9.91 -12.53
C TYR A 294 -0.09 -10.97 -12.34
N ASN A 295 -0.68 -10.99 -11.14
CA ASN A 295 -1.99 -11.56 -10.87
C ASN A 295 -2.79 -10.61 -9.97
N SER A 296 -4.06 -10.35 -10.29
CA SER A 296 -4.85 -9.23 -9.76
C SER A 296 -6.32 -9.60 -9.52
N HIS A 297 -6.90 -9.38 -8.34
CA HIS A 297 -6.36 -8.81 -7.10
C HIS A 297 -7.01 -9.52 -5.91
N ARG A 298 -6.65 -9.11 -4.69
CA ARG A 298 -7.33 -9.50 -3.45
C ARG A 298 -7.70 -8.27 -2.64
N HIS A 299 -8.80 -8.32 -1.90
CA HIS A 299 -9.23 -7.20 -1.05
C HIS A 299 -9.92 -7.63 0.25
N PRO A 300 -9.67 -6.92 1.38
CA PRO A 300 -10.44 -7.13 2.60
C PRO A 300 -11.79 -6.38 2.45
N GLY A 301 -12.68 -6.90 1.61
CA GLY A 301 -14.03 -6.35 1.43
C GLY A 301 -15.01 -6.72 2.56
N TRP A 302 -16.19 -6.12 2.54
CA TRP A 302 -17.33 -6.49 3.41
C TRP A 302 -18.67 -6.24 2.70
N TYR A 303 -19.73 -6.90 3.16
CA TYR A 303 -21.06 -6.78 2.54
C TYR A 303 -21.98 -5.80 3.27
N LEU A 304 -22.46 -4.79 2.54
CA LEU A 304 -23.56 -3.94 2.96
C LEU A 304 -24.89 -4.58 2.53
N PHE A 305 -25.72 -4.96 3.50
CA PHE A 305 -27.09 -5.40 3.25
C PHE A 305 -28.05 -4.24 3.53
N GLU A 306 -28.70 -3.72 2.49
CA GLU A 306 -29.75 -2.71 2.64
C GLU A 306 -31.04 -3.33 3.21
N ASP A 307 -31.86 -2.53 3.91
CA ASP A 307 -33.06 -3.00 4.60
C ASP A 307 -34.03 -3.71 3.65
N GLY A 308 -34.14 -5.04 3.80
CA GLY A 308 -35.02 -5.89 3.00
C GLY A 308 -34.40 -6.45 1.71
N SER A 309 -33.12 -6.18 1.43
CA SER A 309 -32.39 -6.86 0.35
C SER A 309 -31.96 -8.27 0.77
N GLU A 310 -32.20 -9.26 -0.09
CA GLU A 310 -31.62 -10.61 0.03
C GLU A 310 -30.15 -10.64 -0.42
N TRP A 311 -29.69 -9.61 -1.12
CA TRP A 311 -28.35 -9.51 -1.73
C TRP A 311 -27.56 -8.35 -1.10
N GLY A 312 -26.34 -8.62 -0.66
CA GLY A 312 -25.43 -7.61 -0.15
C GLY A 312 -24.60 -6.99 -1.27
N SER A 313 -24.34 -5.68 -1.20
CA SER A 313 -23.36 -5.01 -2.06
C SER A 313 -21.98 -5.10 -1.44
N LEU A 314 -21.01 -5.66 -2.17
CA LEU A 314 -19.61 -5.76 -1.74
C LEU A 314 -18.96 -4.37 -1.69
N GLN A 315 -18.33 -4.05 -0.57
CA GLN A 315 -17.67 -2.78 -0.31
C GLN A 315 -16.14 -2.97 -0.34
N CYS A 316 -15.50 -2.47 -1.39
CA CYS A 316 -14.06 -2.53 -1.61
C CYS A 316 -13.49 -1.10 -1.82
N PRO A 317 -13.33 -0.31 -0.75
CA PRO A 317 -12.76 1.04 -0.85
C PRO A 317 -11.25 1.01 -1.14
N TYR A 318 -10.70 2.18 -1.46
CA TYR A 318 -9.31 2.37 -1.90
C TYR A 318 -8.28 1.82 -0.90
N MET A 319 -7.29 1.10 -1.43
CA MET A 319 -6.32 0.38 -0.61
C MET A 319 -5.01 1.17 -0.46
N HIS A 320 -4.92 1.95 0.62
CA HIS A 320 -3.76 2.81 0.89
C HIS A 320 -2.66 2.14 1.73
N GLY A 321 -3.05 1.29 2.69
CA GLY A 321 -2.12 0.60 3.58
C GLY A 321 -1.53 -0.64 2.91
N LEU A 322 -0.19 -0.68 2.82
CA LEU A 322 0.58 -1.84 2.38
C LEU A 322 1.80 -2.04 3.29
N GLY A 323 2.11 -3.29 3.62
CA GLY A 323 3.35 -3.70 4.26
C GLY A 323 3.62 -5.19 4.08
N ILE A 324 4.80 -5.63 4.50
CA ILE A 324 5.22 -7.03 4.47
C ILE A 324 5.54 -7.45 5.91
N GLY A 325 4.86 -8.47 6.41
CA GLY A 325 5.05 -9.05 7.73
C GLY A 325 6.37 -9.82 7.84
N GLN A 326 6.75 -10.15 9.07
CA GLN A 326 8.05 -10.77 9.37
C GLN A 326 8.23 -12.16 8.69
N ASN A 327 7.11 -12.83 8.39
CA ASN A 327 7.08 -14.14 7.72
C ASN A 327 6.87 -14.05 6.19
N GLY A 328 6.76 -12.85 5.62
CA GLY A 328 6.39 -12.63 4.22
C GLY A 328 4.88 -12.42 3.97
N ASP A 329 4.04 -12.51 5.01
CA ASP A 329 2.62 -12.18 4.92
C ASP A 329 2.39 -10.76 4.38
N VAL A 330 1.41 -10.58 3.51
CA VAL A 330 1.10 -9.29 2.89
C VAL A 330 0.04 -8.58 3.73
N LEU A 331 0.43 -7.41 4.26
CA LEU A 331 -0.38 -6.61 5.16
C LEU A 331 -1.08 -5.54 4.35
N VAL A 332 -2.41 -5.56 4.30
CA VAL A 332 -3.22 -4.59 3.55
C VAL A 332 -4.27 -3.92 4.41
N ALA A 333 -4.52 -2.64 4.14
CA ALA A 333 -5.63 -1.90 4.71
C ALA A 333 -6.23 -0.94 3.67
N ASN A 334 -7.55 -0.95 3.55
CA ASN A 334 -8.31 0.06 2.81
C ASN A 334 -8.91 1.09 3.77
N GLU A 335 -9.84 1.92 3.32
CA GLU A 335 -10.39 2.97 4.19
C GLU A 335 -11.13 2.43 5.44
N GLN A 336 -11.60 1.20 5.45
CA GLN A 336 -12.50 0.65 6.49
C GLN A 336 -11.99 -0.67 7.12
N MET A 337 -11.28 -1.48 6.34
CA MET A 337 -10.95 -2.87 6.64
C MET A 337 -9.44 -3.12 6.58
N VAL A 338 -9.04 -4.16 7.29
CA VAL A 338 -7.66 -4.60 7.52
C VAL A 338 -7.56 -6.09 7.22
N GLY A 339 -6.52 -6.50 6.51
CA GLY A 339 -6.31 -7.90 6.19
C GLY A 339 -4.85 -8.32 6.12
N VAL A 340 -4.58 -9.56 6.51
CA VAL A 340 -3.27 -10.22 6.45
C VAL A 340 -3.41 -11.44 5.54
N LEU A 341 -2.76 -11.40 4.38
CA LEU A 341 -2.73 -12.48 3.39
C LEU A 341 -1.47 -13.32 3.56
N VAL A 342 -1.63 -14.64 3.49
CA VAL A 342 -0.50 -15.56 3.32
C VAL A 342 -0.30 -15.79 1.81
N PRO A 343 0.84 -15.38 1.21
CA PRO A 343 1.02 -15.54 -0.23
C PRO A 343 1.09 -16.99 -0.68
N SER A 344 0.46 -17.29 -1.81
CA SER A 344 0.60 -18.55 -2.52
C SER A 344 2.06 -18.84 -2.92
N PRO A 345 2.47 -20.11 -3.06
CA PRO A 345 3.77 -20.45 -3.65
C PRO A 345 3.89 -20.12 -5.14
N LYS A 346 2.77 -19.84 -5.81
CA LYS A 346 2.64 -19.69 -7.26
C LYS A 346 1.86 -18.41 -7.59
N LEU A 347 2.27 -17.70 -8.64
CA LEU A 347 1.59 -16.47 -9.03
C LEU A 347 0.16 -16.75 -9.52
N GLU A 348 -0.08 -17.83 -10.26
CA GLU A 348 -1.41 -18.21 -10.81
C GLU A 348 -2.45 -18.66 -9.76
N ASP A 349 -2.09 -18.63 -8.48
CA ASP A 349 -2.93 -18.98 -7.33
C ASP A 349 -3.26 -17.75 -6.44
N TRP A 350 -2.75 -16.55 -6.76
CA TRP A 350 -2.87 -15.33 -5.93
C TRP A 350 -4.30 -14.80 -5.79
N ASP A 351 -4.98 -14.65 -6.94
CA ASP A 351 -6.37 -14.17 -7.09
C ASP A 351 -7.43 -15.16 -6.58
N ARG A 352 -7.04 -16.37 -6.16
CA ARG A 352 -8.00 -17.39 -5.73
C ARG A 352 -8.57 -17.11 -4.34
N GLU A 353 -9.74 -16.48 -4.35
CA GLU A 353 -10.58 -16.23 -3.18
C GLU A 353 -11.22 -17.52 -2.65
N GLN A 354 -10.71 -18.04 -1.53
CA GLN A 354 -11.41 -19.02 -0.68
C GLN A 354 -11.43 -18.53 0.78
N THR A 355 -11.46 -17.21 0.96
CA THR A 355 -11.38 -16.44 2.22
C THR A 355 -10.40 -16.99 3.27
N TRP A 356 -10.79 -18.02 4.01
CA TRP A 356 -10.02 -18.60 5.12
C TRP A 356 -9.19 -19.84 4.76
N GLU A 357 -9.35 -20.33 3.53
CA GLU A 357 -8.76 -21.53 2.97
C GLU A 357 -8.16 -21.25 1.57
N GLY A 358 -7.86 -22.29 0.81
CA GLY A 358 -7.24 -22.17 -0.52
C GLY A 358 -5.75 -21.81 -0.48
N PRO A 359 -5.17 -21.47 -1.64
CA PRO A 359 -3.72 -21.28 -1.77
C PRO A 359 -3.22 -19.91 -1.34
N THR A 360 -4.11 -18.92 -1.17
CA THR A 360 -3.79 -17.56 -0.69
C THR A 360 -4.83 -17.14 0.37
N PRO A 361 -4.82 -17.72 1.58
CA PRO A 361 -5.82 -17.46 2.63
C PRO A 361 -5.58 -16.15 3.36
N TRP A 362 -6.65 -15.53 3.87
CA TRP A 362 -6.57 -14.51 4.92
C TRP A 362 -6.25 -15.20 6.25
N SER A 363 -5.12 -14.87 6.88
CA SER A 363 -4.86 -15.22 8.29
C SER A 363 -5.63 -14.28 9.23
N PHE A 364 -5.96 -13.07 8.76
CA PHE A 364 -6.85 -12.11 9.39
C PHE A 364 -7.60 -11.27 8.33
N LYS A 365 -8.90 -10.99 8.53
CA LYS A 365 -9.70 -10.00 7.75
C LYS A 365 -10.80 -9.43 8.67
N SER A 366 -10.74 -8.14 9.01
CA SER A 366 -11.71 -7.44 9.90
C SER A 366 -11.55 -5.91 9.88
N TYR A 367 -12.33 -5.18 10.69
CA TYR A 367 -12.20 -3.74 10.96
C TYR A 367 -11.78 -3.47 12.42
N ASN A 368 -11.48 -2.22 12.76
CA ASN A 368 -11.15 -1.81 14.14
C ASN A 368 -12.39 -1.42 14.94
N ASP A 369 -13.03 -2.42 15.55
CA ASP A 369 -14.22 -2.30 16.39
C ASP A 369 -14.04 -1.45 17.67
N ALA A 370 -12.80 -1.09 18.01
CA ALA A 370 -12.50 -0.16 19.11
C ALA A 370 -12.36 1.31 18.68
N LEU A 371 -12.39 1.60 17.37
CA LEU A 371 -12.29 2.94 16.80
C LEU A 371 -13.63 3.40 16.22
N ASN A 372 -14.18 2.66 15.25
CA ASN A 372 -15.41 2.99 14.54
C ASN A 372 -16.24 1.73 14.22
N GLY A 373 -17.43 1.91 13.65
CA GLY A 373 -18.19 0.81 13.02
C GLY A 373 -17.70 0.53 11.59
N GLN A 374 -17.92 -0.69 11.11
CA GLN A 374 -17.39 -1.21 9.83
C GLN A 374 -17.64 -0.31 8.60
N ALA A 375 -18.77 0.38 8.54
CA ALA A 375 -19.16 1.25 7.43
C ALA A 375 -18.61 2.69 7.53
N THR A 376 -17.68 2.96 8.45
CA THR A 376 -17.08 4.27 8.69
C THR A 376 -15.58 4.21 8.40
N ASP A 377 -15.08 5.19 7.66
CA ASP A 377 -13.68 5.23 7.26
C ASP A 377 -12.76 5.49 8.47
N ASP A 378 -11.79 4.61 8.68
CA ASP A 378 -10.69 4.72 9.63
C ASP A 378 -9.45 5.41 9.02
N TYR A 379 -9.45 5.65 7.70
CA TYR A 379 -8.40 6.33 6.94
C TYR A 379 -7.00 5.69 7.09
N TRP A 380 -6.90 4.37 6.94
CA TRP A 380 -5.62 3.66 7.07
C TRP A 380 -4.64 4.05 5.95
N ARG A 381 -3.38 4.34 6.28
CA ARG A 381 -2.32 4.76 5.33
C ARG A 381 -1.07 3.89 5.37
N ALA A 382 -0.88 3.10 6.44
CA ALA A 382 0.24 2.17 6.58
C ALA A 382 -0.11 1.04 7.54
N PHE A 383 0.48 -0.14 7.31
CA PHE A 383 0.25 -1.34 8.10
C PHE A 383 1.55 -2.14 8.18
N GLU A 384 2.08 -2.33 9.40
CA GLU A 384 3.39 -2.95 9.63
C GLU A 384 3.32 -3.98 10.76
N GLN A 385 4.22 -4.96 10.75
CA GLN A 385 4.40 -5.91 11.85
C GLN A 385 5.81 -5.77 12.43
N VAL A 386 5.91 -5.46 13.72
CA VAL A 386 7.20 -5.41 14.42
C VAL A 386 7.68 -6.81 14.80
N ARG A 387 8.98 -6.95 15.09
CA ARG A 387 9.64 -8.22 15.42
C ARG A 387 9.05 -8.98 16.61
N SER A 388 8.31 -8.32 17.50
CA SER A 388 7.56 -8.96 18.59
C SER A 388 6.25 -9.64 18.15
N GLY A 389 5.94 -9.62 16.85
CA GLY A 389 4.74 -10.21 16.25
C GLY A 389 3.50 -9.31 16.32
N ARG A 390 3.55 -8.20 17.07
CA ARG A 390 2.48 -7.20 17.14
C ARG A 390 2.38 -6.42 15.84
N TYR A 391 1.14 -6.12 15.46
CA TYR A 391 0.86 -5.31 14.27
C TYR A 391 0.53 -3.87 14.66
N TYR A 392 0.82 -2.94 13.75
CA TYR A 392 0.56 -1.51 13.91
C TYR A 392 0.01 -0.90 12.62
N LEU A 393 -1.05 -0.11 12.75
CA LEU A 393 -1.66 0.65 11.65
C LEU A 393 -1.55 2.15 11.90
N GLY A 394 -1.29 2.91 10.85
CA GLY A 394 -1.28 4.37 10.87
C GLY A 394 -2.52 4.92 10.17
N SER A 395 -3.35 5.68 10.89
CA SER A 395 -4.49 6.41 10.32
C SER A 395 -4.13 7.86 10.02
N GLU A 396 -4.64 8.40 8.90
CA GLU A 396 -4.52 9.82 8.54
C GLU A 396 -5.20 10.75 9.55
N GLN A 397 -6.18 10.26 10.32
CA GLN A 397 -6.98 11.07 11.25
C GLN A 397 -6.94 10.60 12.71
N TYR A 398 -6.77 9.30 12.95
CA TYR A 398 -7.02 8.67 14.24
C TYR A 398 -5.78 8.16 14.98
N GLY A 399 -4.57 8.42 14.47
CA GLY A 399 -3.29 8.08 15.11
C GLY A 399 -2.79 6.68 14.77
N VAL A 400 -1.86 6.17 15.58
CA VAL A 400 -1.35 4.80 15.44
C VAL A 400 -2.16 3.86 16.33
N TRP A 401 -2.54 2.71 15.78
CA TRP A 401 -3.29 1.65 16.46
C TRP A 401 -2.50 0.34 16.44
N ALA A 402 -2.33 -0.26 17.60
CA ALA A 402 -1.76 -1.59 17.76
C ALA A 402 -2.86 -2.65 17.67
N MET A 403 -2.59 -3.74 16.95
CA MET A 403 -3.46 -4.91 16.81
C MET A 403 -2.74 -6.19 17.23
N THR A 404 -3.42 -7.02 18.00
CA THR A 404 -3.11 -8.46 18.15
C THR A 404 -4.35 -9.26 17.73
N PRO A 405 -4.29 -10.11 16.68
CA PRO A 405 -5.39 -10.99 16.33
C PRO A 405 -5.76 -11.93 17.50
N LYS A 406 -7.05 -12.07 17.79
CA LYS A 406 -7.59 -13.11 18.70
C LYS A 406 -7.98 -14.37 17.92
N ASN A 407 -8.56 -14.16 16.74
CA ASN A 407 -8.88 -15.17 15.74
C ASN A 407 -8.86 -14.48 14.35
N ARG A 408 -9.28 -15.19 13.30
CA ARG A 408 -9.22 -14.72 11.91
C ARG A 408 -10.08 -13.48 11.60
N SER A 409 -11.02 -13.10 12.48
CA SER A 409 -11.97 -12.00 12.23
C SER A 409 -12.14 -11.02 13.40
N THR A 410 -11.40 -11.18 14.50
CA THR A 410 -11.49 -10.29 15.67
C THR A 410 -10.12 -9.98 16.26
N GLY A 411 -9.91 -8.71 16.63
CA GLY A 411 -8.66 -8.20 17.20
C GLY A 411 -8.76 -7.84 18.69
N SER A 412 -7.61 -7.73 19.33
CA SER A 412 -7.39 -6.81 20.45
C SER A 412 -6.76 -5.54 19.89
N TRP A 413 -7.45 -4.41 20.05
CA TRP A 413 -6.99 -3.11 19.55
C TRP A 413 -6.61 -2.19 20.70
N SER A 414 -5.57 -1.39 20.51
CA SER A 414 -5.24 -0.30 21.43
C SER A 414 -4.57 0.86 20.72
N ARG A 415 -4.98 2.08 21.05
CA ARG A 415 -4.42 3.30 20.47
C ARG A 415 -3.09 3.65 21.13
N LEU A 416 -2.06 3.91 20.32
CA LEU A 416 -0.77 4.38 20.81
C LEU A 416 -0.89 5.80 21.38
N ALA A 417 -0.44 6.00 22.60
CA ALA A 417 -0.41 7.30 23.27
C ALA A 417 0.96 7.99 23.09
N GLY A 418 1.03 9.30 23.41
CA GLY A 418 2.28 10.07 23.48
C GLY A 418 2.70 10.77 22.19
N LEU A 419 2.14 10.43 21.03
CA LEU A 419 2.35 11.20 19.80
C LEU A 419 1.69 12.60 19.91
N PRO A 420 2.34 13.68 19.42
CA PRO A 420 1.80 15.05 19.48
C PRO A 420 0.74 15.34 18.39
N THR A 421 0.45 14.37 17.52
CA THR A 421 -0.52 14.49 16.42
C THR A 421 -1.20 13.14 16.18
N ASN A 422 -2.41 13.19 15.64
CA ASN A 422 -3.16 12.01 15.21
C ASN A 422 -2.98 11.71 13.72
N ARG A 423 -2.26 12.56 12.97
CA ARG A 423 -2.12 12.42 11.51
C ARG A 423 -0.91 11.59 11.15
N ILE A 424 -1.13 10.34 10.78
CA ILE A 424 -0.07 9.39 10.41
C ILE A 424 -0.09 9.19 8.89
N ARG A 425 1.08 9.20 8.26
CA ARG A 425 1.23 9.03 6.80
C ARG A 425 1.96 7.74 6.43
N SER A 426 2.89 7.31 7.27
CA SER A 426 3.71 6.13 7.01
C SER A 426 4.15 5.48 8.31
N LEU A 427 4.33 4.17 8.27
CA LEU A 427 4.96 3.37 9.32
C LEU A 427 6.09 2.55 8.68
N LYS A 428 7.10 2.17 9.47
CA LYS A 428 8.09 1.17 9.03
C LYS A 428 8.65 0.40 10.23
N ALA A 429 8.47 -0.92 10.26
CA ALA A 429 9.14 -1.79 11.21
C ALA A 429 10.59 -2.08 10.75
N THR A 430 11.49 -2.23 11.71
CA THR A 430 12.93 -2.44 11.48
C THR A 430 13.46 -3.65 12.29
N ASP A 431 14.65 -4.16 11.95
CA ASP A 431 15.16 -5.44 12.49
C ASP A 431 15.56 -5.36 13.97
N ASP A 432 15.88 -4.17 14.47
CA ASP A 432 16.01 -3.87 15.90
C ASP A 432 14.69 -4.07 16.69
N GLY A 433 13.57 -4.26 16.00
CA GLY A 433 12.23 -4.43 16.56
C GLY A 433 11.46 -3.14 16.82
N ALA A 434 12.04 -1.97 16.47
CA ALA A 434 11.38 -0.68 16.57
C ALA A 434 10.32 -0.48 15.47
N LEU A 435 9.47 0.52 15.69
CA LEU A 435 8.54 1.05 14.70
C LEU A 435 8.84 2.53 14.49
N TYR A 436 9.23 2.88 13.26
CA TYR A 436 9.30 4.26 12.82
C TYR A 436 7.91 4.74 12.39
N ILE A 437 7.56 5.96 12.80
CA ILE A 437 6.24 6.56 12.68
C ILE A 437 6.39 7.92 11.97
N GLY A 438 5.95 7.96 10.72
CA GLY A 438 5.93 9.15 9.88
C GLY A 438 4.64 9.93 10.04
N THR A 439 4.73 11.17 10.55
CA THR A 439 3.56 12.02 10.83
C THR A 439 3.34 13.11 9.78
N ASP A 440 2.11 13.63 9.71
CA ASP A 440 1.80 14.91 9.04
C ASP A 440 1.82 16.04 10.08
N GLY A 441 2.94 16.76 10.17
CA GLY A 441 3.09 17.98 10.96
C GLY A 441 3.90 17.87 12.26
N ALA A 442 4.48 16.71 12.59
CA ALA A 442 5.33 16.54 13.79
C ALA A 442 6.66 15.80 13.55
N GLY A 443 7.04 15.58 12.29
CA GLY A 443 8.28 14.90 11.89
C GLY A 443 8.26 13.38 12.10
N LEU A 444 9.45 12.80 12.22
CA LEU A 444 9.66 11.36 12.42
C LEU A 444 9.71 11.02 13.91
N TRP A 445 9.03 9.94 14.29
CA TRP A 445 9.05 9.36 15.63
C TRP A 445 9.50 7.90 15.56
N ARG A 446 10.06 7.38 16.66
CA ARG A 446 10.47 5.98 16.83
C ARG A 446 9.86 5.46 18.13
N LEU A 447 9.13 4.36 18.02
CA LEU A 447 8.69 3.54 19.14
C LEU A 447 9.71 2.40 19.30
N GLU A 448 10.32 2.28 20.47
CA GLU A 448 11.29 1.22 20.76
C GLU A 448 10.64 -0.17 20.75
N ALA A 449 11.47 -1.22 20.66
CA ALA A 449 11.03 -2.61 20.67
C ALA A 449 10.25 -3.03 21.96
N ASP A 450 10.34 -2.24 23.04
CA ASP A 450 9.51 -2.43 24.24
C ASP A 450 8.02 -2.06 24.01
N GLY A 451 7.69 -1.38 22.91
CA GLY A 451 6.33 -1.00 22.52
C GLY A 451 5.73 0.16 23.32
N THR A 452 6.53 0.88 24.11
CA THR A 452 6.10 1.94 25.05
C THR A 452 6.99 3.19 25.02
N THR A 453 8.31 3.04 24.87
CA THR A 453 9.27 4.15 24.82
C THR A 453 9.17 4.81 23.44
N LEU A 454 8.73 6.07 23.42
CA LEU A 454 8.43 6.81 22.20
C LEU A 454 9.24 8.11 22.16
N ALA A 455 10.05 8.29 21.12
CA ALA A 455 10.93 9.44 20.96
C ALA A 455 10.86 10.06 19.56
N GLN A 456 11.09 11.38 19.46
CA GLN A 456 11.22 12.06 18.17
C GLN A 456 12.63 11.88 17.62
N VAL A 457 12.74 11.48 16.35
CA VAL A 457 14.03 11.33 15.65
C VAL A 457 14.46 12.68 15.09
N ARG A 458 15.14 13.47 15.92
CA ARG A 458 15.45 14.89 15.66
C ARG A 458 16.45 15.14 14.53
N ASP A 459 17.26 14.15 14.19
CA ASP A 459 18.28 14.26 13.14
C ASP A 459 17.67 14.19 11.73
N VAL A 460 16.42 13.75 11.60
CA VAL A 460 15.66 13.82 10.34
C VAL A 460 14.93 15.16 10.24
N SER A 461 15.30 15.96 9.25
CA SER A 461 14.66 17.25 8.98
C SER A 461 13.33 17.10 8.22
N GLY A 462 12.33 17.90 8.61
CA GLY A 462 10.99 17.90 8.03
C GLY A 462 9.90 17.85 9.10
N GLN A 463 8.69 18.24 8.73
CA GLN A 463 7.50 18.12 9.59
C GLN A 463 6.51 17.10 9.05
N ARG A 464 6.52 16.84 7.73
CA ARG A 464 5.65 15.86 7.07
C ARG A 464 6.53 14.75 6.53
N VAL A 465 6.40 13.53 7.07
CA VAL A 465 7.08 12.35 6.55
C VAL A 465 6.19 11.73 5.48
N LEU A 466 6.70 11.65 4.24
CA LEU A 466 5.95 11.25 3.07
C LEU A 466 6.00 9.74 2.85
N GLN A 467 7.20 9.15 2.96
CA GLN A 467 7.44 7.73 2.72
C GLN A 467 8.64 7.27 3.57
N MET A 468 8.66 5.99 3.91
CA MET A 468 9.82 5.30 4.48
C MET A 468 10.08 4.00 3.71
N VAL A 469 11.34 3.71 3.40
CA VAL A 469 11.75 2.46 2.72
C VAL A 469 12.89 1.83 3.48
N TYR A 470 12.70 0.60 3.96
CA TYR A 470 13.70 -0.17 4.67
C TYR A 470 14.37 -1.14 3.70
N GLU A 471 15.69 -1.01 3.53
CA GLU A 471 16.54 -1.91 2.77
C GLU A 471 17.49 -2.62 3.75
N PRO A 472 17.17 -3.87 4.14
CA PRO A 472 17.84 -4.56 5.22
C PRO A 472 18.83 -5.64 4.73
N THR A 473 19.23 -5.60 3.45
CA THR A 473 20.27 -6.47 2.88
C THR A 473 21.69 -5.90 2.96
N VAL A 474 21.84 -4.64 3.41
CA VAL A 474 23.14 -3.96 3.64
C VAL A 474 23.49 -3.89 5.13
N THR A 475 24.77 -3.74 5.49
CA THR A 475 25.23 -3.68 6.90
C THR A 475 26.06 -2.41 7.22
N PRO A 476 25.61 -1.51 8.12
CA PRO A 476 24.33 -1.53 8.81
C PRO A 476 23.16 -1.45 7.84
N SER A 477 21.98 -1.90 8.25
CA SER A 477 20.72 -1.74 7.51
C SER A 477 20.49 -0.28 7.07
N MET A 478 19.59 -0.05 6.11
CA MET A 478 19.32 1.27 5.57
C MET A 478 17.83 1.62 5.65
N LEU A 479 17.48 2.72 6.31
CA LEU A 479 16.14 3.28 6.31
C LEU A 479 16.14 4.63 5.60
N LEU A 480 15.54 4.68 4.42
CA LEU A 480 15.24 5.92 3.70
C LEU A 480 14.06 6.58 4.39
N VAL A 481 14.18 7.86 4.73
CA VAL A 481 13.08 8.70 5.23
C VAL A 481 12.93 9.91 4.33
N LEU A 482 11.81 9.94 3.61
CA LEU A 482 11.43 11.04 2.73
C LEU A 482 10.50 12.00 3.47
N THR A 483 10.82 13.29 3.45
CA THR A 483 10.03 14.35 4.10
C THR A 483 9.76 15.53 3.16
N ASP A 484 8.95 16.49 3.62
CA ASP A 484 8.75 17.80 2.96
C ASP A 484 10.02 18.68 2.83
N LYS A 485 11.18 18.18 3.30
CA LYS A 485 12.49 18.84 3.17
C LYS A 485 13.49 18.05 2.34
N GLY A 486 13.22 16.80 2.00
CA GLY A 486 14.10 15.95 1.21
C GLY A 486 14.24 14.53 1.75
N LEU A 487 15.31 13.86 1.33
CA LEU A 487 15.63 12.48 1.68
C LEU A 487 16.77 12.45 2.71
N THR A 488 16.49 11.90 3.89
CA THR A 488 17.50 11.51 4.88
C THR A 488 17.60 9.99 4.92
N VAL A 489 18.79 9.45 5.10
CA VAL A 489 19.02 8.01 5.32
C VAL A 489 19.52 7.79 6.74
N LEU A 490 18.93 6.84 7.45
CA LEU A 490 19.38 6.32 8.73
C LEU A 490 20.05 4.96 8.52
N ARG A 491 21.17 4.70 9.20
CA ARG A 491 21.91 3.43 9.11
C ARG A 491 21.94 2.70 10.45
N GLY A 492 21.60 1.41 10.44
CA GLY A 492 21.53 0.55 11.63
C GLY A 492 20.20 0.41 12.40
N PRO A 493 19.01 0.75 11.88
CA PRO A 493 17.72 0.24 12.41
C PRO A 493 17.50 -1.27 12.22
#